data_AF-A0A3Q3VV53-F1
#
_entry.id   AF-A0A3Q3VV53-F1
#
_cell.length_a   1.000
_cell.length_b   1.000
_cell.length_c   1.000
_cell.angle_alpha   90.00
_cell.angle_beta   90.00
_cell.angle_gamma   90.00
#
_symmetry.space_group_name_H-M   'P 1'
#
loop_
_entity.id
_entity.type
_entity.pdbx_description
1 polymer ?
#
loop_
_entity_poly.entity_id
_entity_poly.type
_entity_poly.pdbx_seq_one_letter_code
_entity_poly.pdbx_strand_id
1 'polypeptide(L)'
;MGANNSTRRVSFESDENDNITVVKGIRLSENVINRMREPAAPSTPAPTPPPSMASTLIPPLVQPVSPPFDPIPSLPPLPPVVEPVAPPPHLQPPVEQVKKTLYVFLFPVDEEALRKKITDELYKDLERDRAKAEQELQAWLAAEKARSKAMVQAEAQSQVKDEVSRILSAERAMAQESLQQSVIRERLAAEDEKRRADQIFAKQLQAREADLQKQDAFYREQVARLEERSAQIYKVTTENYHKAADQVNAKFKQYEMYPVCADLQGQILACYKENIGKTLNCSNIAALYLQCVNNAKQVRIYHP
;
A
#
# COMPACT_ATOMS: atom_id res chain seq x y z
N MET A 1 61.52 29.66 -3.48
CA MET A 1 60.79 28.61 -2.72
C MET A 1 59.69 29.31 -1.94
N GLY A 2 58.42 29.00 -2.20
CA GLY A 2 57.28 29.60 -1.50
C GLY A 2 56.05 28.72 -1.69
N ALA A 3 55.68 27.99 -0.63
CA ALA A 3 54.55 27.06 -0.63
C ALA A 3 53.23 27.81 -0.45
N ASN A 4 52.32 27.61 -1.39
CA ASN A 4 50.98 28.17 -1.46
C ASN A 4 49.96 27.14 -0.94
N ASN A 5 49.54 27.26 0.34
CA ASN A 5 48.44 26.48 0.90
C ASN A 5 47.09 27.12 0.52
N SER A 6 46.50 26.70 -0.61
CA SER A 6 45.17 27.14 -1.00
C SER A 6 44.10 26.49 -0.13
N THR A 7 43.67 27.17 0.92
CA THR A 7 42.51 26.79 1.74
C THR A 7 41.24 27.19 1.00
N ARG A 8 40.69 26.27 0.19
CA ARG A 8 39.29 26.35 -0.29
C ARG A 8 38.36 26.31 0.91
N ARG A 9 37.67 27.41 1.19
CA ARG A 9 36.53 27.42 2.12
C ARG A 9 35.31 26.89 1.37
N VAL A 10 34.86 25.71 1.76
CA VAL A 10 33.57 25.14 1.33
C VAL A 10 32.59 25.49 2.45
N SER A 11 31.51 26.20 2.13
CA SER A 11 30.45 26.47 3.11
C SER A 11 29.66 25.18 3.34
N PHE A 12 29.56 24.76 4.60
CA PHE A 12 28.93 23.52 5.03
C PHE A 12 27.46 23.82 5.39
N GLU A 13 26.51 23.22 4.67
CA GLU A 13 25.13 23.09 5.16
C GLU A 13 25.17 22.18 6.39
N SER A 14 24.74 22.71 7.54
CA SER A 14 24.60 22.00 8.80
C SER A 14 23.41 21.05 8.69
N ASP A 15 23.70 19.76 8.52
CA ASP A 15 22.73 18.69 8.67
C ASP A 15 22.41 18.56 10.18
N GLU A 16 21.19 18.94 10.59
CA GLU A 16 20.81 19.11 12.00
C GLU A 16 20.80 17.81 12.82
N ASN A 17 21.03 16.65 12.20
CA ASN A 17 20.90 15.35 12.87
C ASN A 17 22.19 14.53 12.96
N ASP A 18 23.35 15.13 12.72
CA ASP A 18 24.61 14.40 12.66
C ASP A 18 25.71 15.08 13.48
N ASN A 19 26.09 14.45 14.59
CA ASN A 19 27.29 14.74 15.39
C ASN A 19 28.58 14.35 14.63
N ILE A 20 28.77 15.01 13.49
CA ILE A 20 29.92 14.89 12.58
C ILE A 20 30.87 16.04 12.86
N THR A 21 32.15 15.73 13.07
CA THR A 21 33.21 16.76 13.15
C THR A 21 34.11 16.69 11.94
N VAL A 22 34.69 17.84 11.55
CA VAL A 22 35.56 17.94 10.39
C VAL A 22 37.01 17.94 10.86
N VAL A 23 37.73 16.84 10.61
CA VAL A 23 39.15 16.72 10.90
C VAL A 23 39.92 16.89 9.60
N LYS A 24 40.70 17.98 9.49
CA LYS A 24 41.59 18.23 8.33
C LYS A 24 40.87 18.22 6.97
N GLY A 25 39.61 18.64 6.94
CA GLY A 25 38.77 18.73 5.73
C GLY A 25 37.93 17.48 5.44
N ILE A 26 37.97 16.45 6.29
CA ILE A 26 37.21 15.21 6.13
C ILE A 26 36.09 15.16 7.19
N ARG A 27 34.84 14.89 6.77
CA ARG A 27 33.70 14.68 7.67
C ARG A 27 33.82 13.30 8.32
N LEU A 28 33.97 13.25 9.64
CA LEU A 28 34.02 12.02 10.41
C LEU A 28 32.96 12.07 11.52
N SER A 29 32.23 10.98 11.74
CA SER A 29 31.34 10.87 12.89
C SER A 29 32.14 10.69 14.18
N GLU A 30 31.57 11.07 15.33
CA GLU A 30 32.21 10.89 16.64
C GLU A 30 32.62 9.43 16.91
N ASN A 31 31.85 8.44 16.42
CA ASN A 31 32.21 7.03 16.54
C ASN A 31 33.50 6.68 15.79
N VAL A 32 33.74 7.26 14.61
CA VAL A 32 34.97 7.03 13.84
C VAL A 32 36.15 7.73 14.49
N ILE A 33 35.94 8.94 15.02
CA ILE A 33 36.98 9.72 15.70
C ILE A 33 37.43 9.06 16.98
N ASN A 34 36.49 8.55 17.79
CA ASN A 34 36.81 7.84 19.02
C ASN A 34 37.63 6.58 18.74
N ARG A 35 37.32 5.84 17.67
CA ARG A 35 38.11 4.68 17.23
C ARG A 35 39.51 5.03 16.72
N MET A 36 39.68 6.23 16.15
CA MET A 36 41.01 6.71 15.73
C MET A 36 41.83 7.28 16.89
N ARG A 37 41.17 7.76 17.96
CA ARG A 37 41.80 8.31 19.15
C ARG A 37 42.26 7.21 20.12
N GLU A 38 41.64 6.04 20.08
CA GLU A 38 41.95 4.92 20.96
C GLU A 38 43.11 4.07 20.40
N PRO A 39 44.22 3.85 21.14
CA PRO A 39 45.25 2.91 20.73
C PRO A 39 44.70 1.48 20.75
N ALA A 40 44.77 0.80 19.61
CA ALA A 40 44.19 -0.52 19.37
C ALA A 40 44.56 -1.56 20.46
N ALA A 41 43.54 -2.08 21.15
CA ALA A 41 43.61 -3.39 21.80
C ALA A 41 43.13 -4.48 20.82
N PRO A 42 43.73 -5.68 20.79
CA PRO A 42 43.47 -6.68 19.75
C PRO A 42 42.30 -7.62 20.11
N SER A 43 41.37 -7.85 19.18
CA SER A 43 40.62 -9.12 19.06
C SER A 43 39.71 -9.19 17.79
N THR A 44 40.12 -10.00 16.80
CA THR A 44 39.44 -11.18 16.16
C THR A 44 37.94 -11.16 15.76
N PRO A 45 37.49 -11.98 14.77
CA PRO A 45 36.96 -11.52 13.46
C PRO A 45 35.43 -11.68 13.28
N ALA A 46 34.92 -11.01 12.23
CA ALA A 46 33.51 -10.95 11.83
C ALA A 46 32.94 -12.26 11.22
N PRO A 47 31.62 -12.51 11.32
CA PRO A 47 30.92 -13.52 10.52
C PRO A 47 30.38 -12.94 9.18
N THR A 48 30.36 -13.81 8.17
CA THR A 48 29.95 -13.64 6.76
C THR A 48 28.44 -13.38 6.54
N PRO A 49 28.03 -12.84 5.36
CA PRO A 49 26.62 -12.51 5.05
C PRO A 49 25.89 -13.66 4.31
N PRO A 50 24.53 -13.72 4.33
CA PRO A 50 23.76 -14.58 3.44
C PRO A 50 23.24 -13.84 2.17
N PRO A 51 22.91 -14.59 1.09
CA PRO A 51 22.68 -14.05 -0.25
C PRO A 51 21.22 -13.72 -0.59
N SER A 52 21.11 -12.87 -1.61
CA SER A 52 19.93 -12.47 -2.39
C SER A 52 19.19 -13.65 -3.05
N MET A 53 17.86 -13.58 -3.11
CA MET A 53 17.07 -14.27 -4.14
C MET A 53 15.90 -13.42 -4.65
N ALA A 54 15.60 -13.68 -5.92
CA ALA A 54 15.01 -12.81 -6.90
C ALA A 54 13.47 -12.92 -7.04
N SER A 55 12.95 -11.98 -7.83
CA SER A 55 11.62 -11.84 -8.41
C SER A 55 10.85 -13.11 -8.73
N THR A 56 9.53 -13.05 -8.58
CA THR A 56 8.59 -13.82 -9.41
C THR A 56 7.35 -12.98 -9.72
N LEU A 57 7.01 -12.92 -11.00
CA LEU A 57 5.88 -12.24 -11.61
C LEU A 57 4.65 -13.16 -11.70
N ILE A 58 3.48 -12.51 -11.83
CA ILE A 58 2.18 -12.94 -12.42
C ILE A 58 1.07 -13.43 -11.44
N PRO A 59 -0.17 -12.87 -11.51
CA PRO A 59 -1.33 -13.18 -10.65
C PRO A 59 -2.29 -14.23 -11.28
N PRO A 60 -3.35 -14.66 -10.55
CA PRO A 60 -4.69 -14.28 -11.00
C PRO A 60 -5.75 -14.00 -9.90
N LEU A 61 -6.56 -12.99 -10.19
CA LEU A 61 -8.02 -12.83 -10.04
C LEU A 61 -8.82 -13.94 -9.30
N VAL A 62 -9.46 -13.64 -8.15
CA VAL A 62 -10.88 -13.96 -7.84
C VAL A 62 -11.42 -13.00 -6.75
N GLN A 63 -12.70 -12.66 -6.89
CA GLN A 63 -13.51 -11.63 -6.23
C GLN A 63 -13.80 -11.81 -4.71
N PRO A 64 -14.30 -10.75 -4.03
CA PRO A 64 -14.70 -10.80 -2.63
C PRO A 64 -16.02 -11.58 -2.46
N VAL A 65 -16.01 -12.60 -1.61
CA VAL A 65 -17.23 -13.33 -1.24
C VAL A 65 -17.93 -12.56 -0.13
N SER A 66 -19.09 -11.99 -0.45
CA SER A 66 -20.08 -11.43 0.47
C SER A 66 -20.65 -12.52 1.38
N PRO A 67 -21.04 -12.22 2.63
CA PRO A 67 -21.71 -13.18 3.49
C PRO A 67 -23.17 -13.38 3.03
N PRO A 68 -23.72 -14.61 3.04
CA PRO A 68 -25.15 -14.77 2.87
C PRO A 68 -25.84 -14.44 4.20
N PHE A 69 -26.60 -13.35 4.20
CA PHE A 69 -27.79 -13.25 5.02
C PHE A 69 -28.87 -14.08 4.32
N ASP A 70 -29.44 -15.04 5.02
CA ASP A 70 -30.86 -15.33 4.87
C ASP A 70 -31.47 -15.64 6.25
N PRO A 71 -32.59 -14.98 6.60
CA PRO A 71 -33.33 -15.24 7.81
C PRO A 71 -34.14 -16.53 7.66
N ILE A 72 -34.05 -17.41 8.66
CA ILE A 72 -34.86 -18.62 8.73
C ILE A 72 -36.35 -18.23 8.77
N PRO A 73 -37.19 -18.74 7.86
CA PRO A 73 -38.63 -18.61 7.95
C PRO A 73 -39.17 -19.50 9.07
N SER A 74 -39.92 -18.89 9.98
CA SER A 74 -41.16 -19.40 10.56
C SER A 74 -41.29 -20.91 10.79
N LEU A 75 -41.07 -21.37 12.02
CA LEU A 75 -41.70 -22.60 12.51
C LEU A 75 -42.76 -22.23 13.57
N PRO A 76 -44.05 -22.54 13.35
CA PRO A 76 -45.08 -22.37 14.36
C PRO A 76 -44.95 -23.43 15.47
N PRO A 77 -45.41 -23.15 16.69
CA PRO A 77 -45.36 -24.11 17.78
C PRO A 77 -46.31 -25.29 17.50
N LEU A 78 -45.81 -26.50 17.72
CA LEU A 78 -46.61 -27.72 17.73
C LEU A 78 -47.77 -27.56 18.74
N PRO A 79 -49.02 -27.88 18.36
CA PRO A 79 -50.10 -28.01 19.33
C PRO A 79 -49.87 -29.23 20.23
N PRO A 80 -50.24 -29.19 21.52
CA PRO A 80 -50.29 -30.40 22.33
C PRO A 80 -51.39 -31.33 21.78
N VAL A 81 -50.98 -32.44 21.18
CA VAL A 81 -51.85 -33.60 20.93
C VAL A 81 -51.61 -34.60 22.04
N VAL A 82 -52.46 -34.55 23.07
CA VAL A 82 -52.90 -35.64 23.97
C VAL A 82 -54.13 -35.05 24.67
N GLU A 83 -55.34 -35.56 24.74
CA GLU A 83 -56.07 -36.73 24.25
C GLU A 83 -57.53 -36.40 24.69
N PRO A 84 -58.55 -36.54 23.84
CA PRO A 84 -59.93 -36.30 24.25
C PRO A 84 -60.36 -37.46 25.14
N VAL A 85 -60.37 -37.26 26.46
CA VAL A 85 -61.06 -38.18 27.36
C VAL A 85 -62.56 -37.98 27.13
N ALA A 86 -63.12 -38.82 26.27
CA ALA A 86 -64.54 -38.95 26.05
C ALA A 86 -65.27 -39.32 27.35
N PRO A 87 -66.51 -38.83 27.56
CA PRO A 87 -67.37 -39.25 28.65
C PRO A 87 -68.15 -40.54 28.28
N PRO A 88 -68.89 -41.12 29.22
CA PRO A 88 -68.61 -42.35 29.95
C PRO A 88 -69.11 -43.64 29.25
N PRO A 89 -68.54 -44.83 29.54
CA PRO A 89 -69.28 -46.06 29.36
C PRO A 89 -70.05 -46.42 30.63
N HIS A 90 -71.38 -46.45 30.50
CA HIS A 90 -72.28 -47.19 31.37
C HIS A 90 -71.75 -48.61 31.59
N LEU A 91 -71.42 -48.95 32.84
CA LEU A 91 -71.34 -50.34 33.28
C LEU A 91 -72.36 -50.55 34.39
N GLN A 92 -73.37 -51.32 34.03
CA GLN A 92 -74.35 -51.94 34.89
C GLN A 92 -73.66 -52.93 35.85
N PRO A 93 -74.24 -53.18 37.03
CA PRO A 93 -73.60 -53.93 38.10
C PRO A 93 -73.56 -55.44 37.80
N PRO A 94 -72.59 -56.19 38.35
CA PRO A 94 -72.68 -57.64 38.37
C PRO A 94 -73.72 -58.05 39.42
N VAL A 95 -74.78 -58.66 38.91
CA VAL A 95 -75.73 -59.44 39.68
C VAL A 95 -75.02 -60.73 40.10
N GLU A 96 -74.70 -60.90 41.38
CA GLU A 96 -74.32 -62.21 41.91
C GLU A 96 -75.27 -62.61 43.04
N GLN A 97 -76.06 -63.63 42.72
CA GLN A 97 -77.04 -64.24 43.58
C GLN A 97 -76.35 -64.94 44.75
N VAL A 98 -76.63 -64.49 45.97
CA VAL A 98 -76.41 -65.29 47.17
C VAL A 98 -77.74 -65.51 47.89
N LYS A 99 -78.20 -66.75 47.75
CA LYS A 99 -79.07 -67.57 48.60
C LYS A 99 -79.92 -66.85 49.66
N LYS A 100 -81.22 -66.89 49.41
CA LYS A 100 -82.31 -66.63 50.36
C LYS A 100 -82.18 -67.54 51.59
N THR A 101 -82.05 -66.94 52.77
CA THR A 101 -82.49 -67.53 54.05
C THR A 101 -83.13 -66.40 54.84
N LEU A 102 -84.44 -66.51 55.05
CA LEU A 102 -85.18 -65.62 55.94
C LEU A 102 -84.56 -65.71 57.34
N TYR A 103 -84.16 -64.57 57.88
CA TYR A 103 -84.09 -64.39 59.32
C TYR A 103 -84.95 -63.17 59.65
N VAL A 104 -86.18 -63.45 60.08
CA VAL A 104 -87.03 -62.47 60.75
C VAL A 104 -86.44 -62.31 62.15
N PHE A 105 -85.70 -61.24 62.37
CA PHE A 105 -85.46 -60.73 63.72
C PHE A 105 -86.47 -59.63 63.99
N LEU A 106 -87.52 -59.99 64.74
CA LEU A 106 -88.32 -59.02 65.46
C LEU A 106 -87.42 -58.39 66.52
N PHE A 107 -86.89 -57.20 66.23
CA PHE A 107 -86.47 -56.26 67.26
C PHE A 107 -87.52 -55.15 67.33
N PRO A 108 -87.87 -54.66 68.54
CA PRO A 108 -88.79 -53.55 68.67
C PRO A 108 -88.09 -52.29 68.13
N VAL A 109 -88.47 -51.85 66.94
CA VAL A 109 -88.03 -50.57 66.40
C VAL A 109 -89.00 -49.53 66.94
N ASP A 110 -88.51 -48.70 67.86
CA ASP A 110 -89.20 -47.50 68.32
C ASP A 110 -89.24 -46.48 67.17
N GLU A 111 -90.41 -46.38 66.52
CA GLU A 111 -90.63 -45.64 65.27
C GLU A 111 -90.29 -44.14 65.39
N GLU A 112 -90.34 -43.58 66.61
CA GLU A 112 -89.99 -42.18 66.90
C GLU A 112 -88.48 -41.94 67.01
N ALA A 113 -87.72 -42.89 67.54
CA ALA A 113 -86.26 -42.79 67.65
C ALA A 113 -85.58 -42.80 66.26
N LEU A 114 -86.12 -43.60 65.32
CA LEU A 114 -85.63 -43.68 63.95
C LEU A 114 -85.97 -42.41 63.15
N ARG A 115 -87.19 -41.87 63.28
CA ARG A 115 -87.58 -40.61 62.63
C ARG A 115 -86.71 -39.44 63.11
N LYS A 116 -86.43 -39.37 64.40
CA LYS A 116 -85.53 -38.35 64.97
C LYS A 116 -84.10 -38.45 64.42
N LYS A 117 -83.58 -39.67 64.25
CA LYS A 117 -82.25 -39.92 63.65
C LYS A 117 -82.19 -39.45 62.20
N ILE A 118 -83.23 -39.73 61.41
CA ILE A 118 -83.30 -39.32 59.99
C ILE A 118 -83.34 -37.79 59.88
N THR A 119 -84.13 -37.11 60.73
CA THR A 119 -84.20 -35.64 60.73
C THR A 119 -82.88 -34.99 61.17
N ASP A 120 -82.20 -35.56 62.17
CA ASP A 120 -80.91 -35.05 62.67
C ASP A 120 -79.77 -35.23 61.65
N GLU A 121 -79.69 -36.39 61.00
CA GLU A 121 -78.70 -36.62 59.94
C GLU A 121 -78.97 -35.76 58.71
N LEU A 122 -80.25 -35.60 58.31
CA LEU A 122 -80.63 -34.69 57.23
C LEU A 122 -80.25 -33.24 57.53
N TYR A 123 -80.43 -32.78 58.78
CA TYR A 123 -80.04 -31.44 59.21
C TYR A 123 -78.53 -31.24 59.17
N LYS A 124 -77.74 -32.21 59.65
CA LYS A 124 -76.27 -32.17 59.56
C LYS A 124 -75.78 -32.23 58.11
N ASP A 125 -76.44 -33.00 57.25
CA ASP A 125 -76.13 -33.06 55.83
C ASP A 125 -76.36 -31.69 55.16
N LEU A 126 -77.52 -31.06 55.43
CA LEU A 126 -77.84 -29.70 54.96
C LEU A 126 -76.84 -28.64 55.46
N GLU A 127 -76.40 -28.73 56.72
CA GLU A 127 -75.37 -27.82 57.26
C GLU A 127 -74.01 -28.04 56.61
N ARG A 128 -73.61 -29.30 56.38
CA ARG A 128 -72.37 -29.63 55.67
C ARG A 128 -72.42 -29.14 54.22
N ASP A 129 -73.55 -29.31 53.55
CA ASP A 129 -73.77 -28.80 52.18
C ASP A 129 -73.74 -27.27 52.14
N ARG A 130 -74.34 -26.60 53.13
CA ARG A 130 -74.26 -25.14 53.28
C ARG A 130 -72.83 -24.67 53.48
N ALA A 131 -72.09 -25.29 54.40
CA ALA A 131 -70.70 -24.93 54.68
C ALA A 131 -69.80 -25.18 53.45
N LYS A 132 -70.04 -26.29 52.74
CA LYS A 132 -69.35 -26.60 51.48
C LYS A 132 -69.67 -25.58 50.39
N ALA A 133 -70.93 -25.22 50.21
CA ALA A 133 -71.35 -24.21 49.25
C ALA A 133 -70.77 -22.83 49.57
N GLU A 134 -70.74 -22.44 50.85
CA GLU A 134 -70.10 -21.20 51.31
C GLU A 134 -68.58 -21.23 51.04
N GLN A 135 -67.92 -22.35 51.28
CA GLN A 135 -66.48 -22.53 51.00
C GLN A 135 -66.19 -22.49 49.48
N GLU A 136 -66.99 -23.17 48.66
CA GLU A 136 -66.86 -23.15 47.19
C GLU A 136 -67.05 -21.75 46.64
N LEU A 137 -68.04 -21.00 47.15
CA LEU A 137 -68.27 -19.61 46.78
C LEU A 137 -67.08 -18.72 47.16
N GLN A 138 -66.52 -18.88 48.36
CA GLN A 138 -65.32 -18.15 48.80
C GLN A 138 -64.09 -18.49 47.93
N ALA A 139 -63.89 -19.77 47.63
CA ALA A 139 -62.80 -20.22 46.77
C ALA A 139 -62.94 -19.64 45.36
N TRP A 140 -64.16 -19.60 44.81
CA TRP A 140 -64.44 -18.99 43.51
C TRP A 140 -64.14 -17.48 43.53
N LEU A 141 -64.60 -16.74 44.55
CA LEU A 141 -64.31 -15.31 44.70
C LEU A 141 -62.80 -15.04 44.84
N ALA A 142 -62.09 -15.88 45.59
CA ALA A 142 -60.64 -15.76 45.74
C ALA A 142 -59.92 -16.03 44.41
N ALA A 143 -60.35 -17.04 43.65
CA ALA A 143 -59.81 -17.35 42.33
C ALA A 143 -60.08 -16.21 41.34
N GLU A 144 -61.28 -15.64 41.33
CA GLU A 144 -61.62 -14.51 40.45
C GLU A 144 -60.82 -13.25 40.80
N LYS A 145 -60.67 -12.96 42.10
CA LYS A 145 -59.80 -11.87 42.57
C LYS A 145 -58.33 -12.09 42.20
N ALA A 146 -57.85 -13.33 42.25
CA ALA A 146 -56.49 -13.67 41.84
C ALA A 146 -56.32 -13.51 40.32
N ARG A 147 -57.28 -13.96 39.51
CA ARG A 147 -57.30 -13.76 38.05
C ARG A 147 -57.27 -12.28 37.67
N SER A 148 -58.15 -11.47 38.26
CA SER A 148 -58.20 -10.02 38.02
C SER A 148 -56.87 -9.34 38.40
N LYS A 149 -56.29 -9.67 39.56
CA LYS A 149 -54.98 -9.14 39.97
C LYS A 149 -53.86 -9.55 39.03
N ALA A 150 -53.82 -10.81 38.61
CA ALA A 150 -52.81 -11.31 37.68
C ALA A 150 -52.93 -10.61 36.31
N MET A 151 -54.15 -10.36 35.84
CA MET A 151 -54.39 -9.62 34.59
C MET A 151 -53.88 -8.18 34.69
N VAL A 152 -54.23 -7.45 35.75
CA VAL A 152 -53.76 -6.07 35.98
C VAL A 152 -52.23 -6.03 36.12
N GLN A 153 -51.64 -7.00 36.81
CA GLN A 153 -50.18 -7.07 36.97
C GLN A 153 -49.47 -7.39 35.64
N ALA A 154 -50.02 -8.29 34.83
CA ALA A 154 -49.48 -8.61 33.52
C ALA A 154 -49.58 -7.41 32.57
N GLU A 155 -50.70 -6.69 32.59
CA GLU A 155 -50.89 -5.46 31.81
C GLU A 155 -49.91 -4.37 32.24
N ALA A 156 -49.80 -4.09 33.54
CA ALA A 156 -48.83 -3.14 34.07
C ALA A 156 -47.37 -3.53 33.71
N GLN A 157 -47.03 -4.82 33.77
CA GLN A 157 -45.72 -5.30 33.34
C GLN A 157 -45.49 -5.14 31.84
N SER A 158 -46.50 -5.35 31.00
CA SER A 158 -46.39 -5.12 29.56
C SER A 158 -46.16 -3.65 29.27
N GLN A 159 -46.97 -2.76 29.86
CA GLN A 159 -46.84 -1.31 29.67
C GLN A 159 -45.46 -0.81 30.10
N VAL A 160 -44.94 -1.28 31.24
CA VAL A 160 -43.58 -0.95 31.68
C VAL A 160 -42.53 -1.48 30.71
N LYS A 161 -42.66 -2.72 30.22
CA LYS A 161 -41.72 -3.28 29.24
C LYS A 161 -41.73 -2.51 27.93
N ASP A 162 -42.91 -2.15 27.43
CA ASP A 162 -43.08 -1.41 26.18
C ASP A 162 -42.48 -0.01 26.29
N GLU A 163 -42.73 0.68 27.40
CA GLU A 163 -42.21 2.02 27.62
C GLU A 163 -40.68 2.03 27.83
N VAL A 164 -40.15 1.05 28.57
CA VAL A 164 -38.69 0.86 28.71
C VAL A 164 -38.05 0.55 27.35
N SER A 165 -38.68 -0.32 26.54
CA SER A 165 -38.20 -0.63 25.19
C SER A 165 -38.19 0.61 24.29
N ARG A 166 -39.26 1.41 24.34
CA ARG A 166 -39.40 2.67 23.59
C ARG A 166 -38.30 3.65 23.98
N ILE A 167 -38.10 3.91 25.28
CA ILE A 167 -37.08 4.84 25.77
C ILE A 167 -35.67 4.37 25.40
N LEU A 168 -35.35 3.09 25.66
CA LEU A 168 -34.03 2.55 25.32
C LEU A 168 -33.75 2.60 23.81
N SER A 169 -34.77 2.37 22.97
CA SER A 169 -34.62 2.47 21.51
C SER A 169 -34.33 3.92 21.07
N ALA A 170 -35.03 4.90 21.66
CA ALA A 170 -34.82 6.32 21.38
C ALA A 170 -33.44 6.78 21.86
N GLU A 171 -33.02 6.40 23.06
CA GLU A 171 -31.71 6.74 23.60
C GLU A 171 -30.58 6.14 22.76
N ARG A 172 -30.72 4.88 22.33
CA ARG A 172 -29.75 4.25 21.41
C ARG A 172 -29.68 4.98 20.07
N ALA A 173 -30.81 5.37 19.49
CA ALA A 173 -30.81 6.11 18.21
C ALA A 173 -30.12 7.47 18.35
N MET A 174 -30.41 8.22 19.41
CA MET A 174 -29.74 9.50 19.70
C MET A 174 -28.25 9.34 19.94
N ALA A 175 -27.85 8.31 20.70
CA ALA A 175 -26.43 8.01 20.95
C ALA A 175 -25.71 7.62 19.64
N GLN A 176 -26.37 6.85 18.77
CA GLN A 176 -25.83 6.49 17.46
C GLN A 176 -25.66 7.70 16.55
N GLU A 177 -26.66 8.59 16.47
CA GLU A 177 -26.57 9.81 15.66
C GLU A 177 -25.47 10.75 16.17
N SER A 178 -25.37 10.94 17.48
CA SER A 178 -24.30 11.73 18.10
C SER A 178 -22.91 11.16 17.78
N LEU A 179 -22.76 9.83 17.87
CA LEU A 179 -21.52 9.15 17.50
C LEU A 179 -21.22 9.30 16.00
N GLN A 180 -22.22 9.14 15.13
CA GLN A 180 -22.04 9.34 13.70
C GLN A 180 -21.59 10.76 13.39
N GLN A 181 -22.19 11.76 14.05
CA GLN A 181 -21.83 13.16 13.86
C GLN A 181 -20.42 13.48 14.36
N SER A 182 -19.99 12.88 15.48
CA SER A 182 -18.63 13.05 15.99
C SER A 182 -17.58 12.42 15.06
N VAL A 183 -17.85 11.21 14.56
CA VAL A 183 -16.99 10.52 13.59
C VAL A 183 -16.85 11.32 12.30
N ILE A 184 -17.95 11.87 11.77
CA ILE A 184 -17.90 12.72 10.56
C ILE A 184 -17.05 13.96 10.81
N ARG A 185 -17.25 14.64 11.96
CA ARG A 185 -16.49 15.83 12.32
C ARG A 185 -14.99 15.54 12.44
N GLU A 186 -14.64 14.45 13.10
CA GLU A 186 -13.24 14.03 13.26
C GLU A 186 -12.60 13.73 11.92
N ARG A 187 -13.29 13.00 11.03
CA ARG A 187 -12.80 12.73 9.67
C ARG A 187 -12.51 14.02 8.90
N LEU A 188 -13.44 14.98 8.92
CA LEU A 188 -13.25 16.26 8.23
C LEU A 188 -12.07 17.04 8.82
N ALA A 189 -11.94 17.08 10.15
CA ALA A 189 -10.83 17.75 10.81
C ALA A 189 -9.47 17.11 10.44
N ALA A 190 -9.41 15.78 10.39
CA ALA A 190 -8.21 15.04 10.00
C ALA A 190 -7.84 15.27 8.52
N GLU A 191 -8.83 15.29 7.62
CA GLU A 191 -8.60 15.62 6.21
C GLU A 191 -8.11 17.06 6.02
N ASP A 192 -8.67 18.01 6.77
CA ASP A 192 -8.25 19.40 6.73
C ASP A 192 -6.83 19.59 7.28
N GLU A 193 -6.48 18.89 8.36
CA GLU A 193 -5.11 18.89 8.89
C GLU A 193 -4.12 18.30 7.89
N LYS A 194 -4.48 17.19 7.25
CA LYS A 194 -3.69 16.59 6.18
C LYS A 194 -3.49 17.58 5.02
N ARG A 195 -4.54 18.24 4.55
CA ARG A 195 -4.43 19.25 3.48
C ARG A 195 -3.52 20.41 3.87
N ARG A 196 -3.57 20.86 5.13
CA ARG A 196 -2.66 21.90 5.64
C ARG A 196 -1.20 21.41 5.65
N ALA A 197 -0.96 20.18 6.11
CA ALA A 197 0.37 19.58 6.08
C ALA A 197 0.90 19.44 4.65
N ASP A 198 0.09 18.93 3.73
CA ASP A 198 0.42 18.79 2.30
C ASP A 198 0.75 20.17 1.68
N GLN A 199 -0.01 21.21 2.01
CA GLN A 199 0.23 22.57 1.52
C GLN A 199 1.55 23.17 2.05
N ILE A 200 1.89 22.92 3.32
CA ILE A 200 3.17 23.35 3.90
C ILE A 200 4.32 22.63 3.20
N PHE A 201 4.21 21.31 3.04
CA PHE A 201 5.23 20.52 2.37
C PHE A 201 5.42 20.94 0.91
N ALA A 202 4.33 21.20 0.18
CA ALA A 202 4.38 21.71 -1.19
C ALA A 202 5.12 23.05 -1.28
N LYS A 203 4.89 23.97 -0.34
CA LYS A 203 5.61 25.26 -0.28
C LYS A 203 7.11 25.08 0.01
N GLN A 204 7.45 24.18 0.94
CA GLN A 204 8.85 23.88 1.23
C GLN A 204 9.56 23.28 0.01
N LEU A 205 8.90 22.36 -0.68
CA LEU A 205 9.42 21.76 -1.90
C LEU A 205 9.64 22.81 -2.98
N GLN A 206 8.68 23.71 -3.19
CA GLN A 206 8.80 24.79 -4.16
C GLN A 206 9.96 25.75 -3.82
N ALA A 207 10.19 26.05 -2.54
CA ALA A 207 11.33 26.86 -2.11
C ALA A 207 12.66 26.15 -2.40
N ARG A 208 12.76 24.85 -2.07
CA ARG A 208 13.96 24.05 -2.36
C ARG A 208 14.21 23.90 -3.86
N GLU A 209 13.17 23.71 -4.66
CA GLU A 209 13.27 23.64 -6.11
C GLU A 209 13.75 24.97 -6.70
N ALA A 210 13.24 26.11 -6.21
CA ALA A 210 13.69 27.43 -6.65
C ALA A 210 15.19 27.66 -6.32
N ASP A 211 15.67 27.19 -5.17
CA ASP A 211 17.08 27.31 -4.82
C ASP A 211 17.98 26.39 -5.65
N LEU A 212 17.55 25.16 -5.91
CA LEU A 212 18.23 24.26 -6.83
C LEU A 212 18.29 24.83 -8.25
N GLN A 213 17.20 25.43 -8.73
CA GLN A 213 17.17 26.08 -10.05
C GLN A 213 18.14 27.27 -10.12
N LYS A 214 18.31 28.05 -9.05
CA LYS A 214 19.32 29.12 -9.01
C LYS A 214 20.74 28.55 -9.12
N GLN A 215 21.03 27.45 -8.42
CA GLN A 215 22.33 26.80 -8.50
C GLN A 215 22.59 26.23 -9.89
N ASP A 216 21.62 25.53 -10.47
CA ASP A 216 21.72 25.00 -11.83
C ASP A 216 21.98 26.12 -12.85
N ALA A 217 21.18 27.20 -12.79
CA ALA A 217 21.36 28.36 -13.65
C ALA A 217 22.76 28.98 -13.49
N PHE A 218 23.24 29.12 -12.25
CA PHE A 218 24.58 29.65 -11.98
C PHE A 218 25.67 28.77 -12.61
N TYR A 219 25.66 27.46 -12.39
CA TYR A 219 26.68 26.57 -12.94
C TYR A 219 26.58 26.45 -14.45
N ARG A 220 25.37 26.43 -15.00
CA ARG A 220 25.14 26.44 -16.44
C ARG A 220 25.70 27.69 -17.08
N GLU A 221 25.54 28.86 -16.47
CA GLU A 221 26.14 30.10 -16.95
C GLU A 221 27.67 30.06 -16.88
N GLN A 222 28.26 29.51 -15.81
CA GLN A 222 29.71 29.36 -15.72
C GLN A 222 30.27 28.46 -16.81
N VAL A 223 29.60 27.34 -17.09
CA VAL A 223 29.98 26.43 -18.18
C VAL A 223 29.86 27.15 -19.52
N ALA A 224 28.74 27.82 -19.80
CA ALA A 224 28.55 28.56 -21.05
C ALA A 224 29.63 29.64 -21.27
N ARG A 225 29.98 30.40 -20.23
CA ARG A 225 31.06 31.41 -20.28
C ARG A 225 32.45 30.79 -20.48
N LEU A 226 32.67 29.57 -19.97
CA LEU A 226 33.93 28.86 -20.18
C LEU A 226 34.01 28.31 -21.61
N GLU A 227 32.94 27.69 -22.09
CA GLU A 227 32.80 27.18 -23.45
C GLU A 227 33.00 28.31 -24.47
N GLU A 228 32.33 29.45 -24.28
CA GLU A 228 32.49 30.62 -25.14
C GLU A 228 33.94 31.11 -25.19
N ARG A 229 34.58 31.30 -24.03
CA ARG A 229 36.00 31.71 -23.98
C ARG A 229 36.91 30.69 -24.64
N SER A 230 36.66 29.39 -24.42
CA SER A 230 37.45 28.34 -25.06
C SER A 230 37.30 28.36 -26.59
N ALA A 231 36.07 28.53 -27.10
CA ALA A 231 35.80 28.63 -28.53
C ALA A 231 36.49 29.85 -29.17
N GLN A 232 36.49 30.99 -28.48
CA GLN A 232 37.21 32.19 -28.92
C GLN A 232 38.73 31.95 -28.99
N ILE A 233 39.30 31.30 -27.97
CA ILE A 233 40.72 30.93 -27.97
C ILE A 233 41.03 30.00 -29.14
N TYR A 234 40.24 28.94 -29.35
CA TYR A 234 40.44 28.02 -30.47
C TYR A 234 40.36 28.73 -31.82
N LYS A 235 39.41 29.65 -31.99
CA LYS A 235 39.26 30.45 -33.22
C LYS A 235 40.50 31.29 -33.50
N VAL A 236 40.91 32.12 -32.53
CA VAL A 236 42.08 33.01 -32.68
C VAL A 236 43.36 32.21 -32.87
N THR A 237 43.53 31.10 -32.15
CA THR A 237 44.70 30.21 -32.31
C THR A 237 44.73 29.59 -33.70
N THR A 238 43.58 29.13 -34.21
CA THR A 238 43.48 28.54 -35.56
C THR A 238 43.79 29.58 -36.62
N GLU A 239 43.19 30.77 -36.53
CA GLU A 239 43.45 31.88 -37.47
C GLU A 239 44.93 32.31 -37.47
N ASN A 240 45.53 32.46 -36.29
CA ASN A 240 46.96 32.80 -36.16
C ASN A 240 47.86 31.69 -36.73
N TYR A 241 47.54 30.42 -36.51
CA TYR A 241 48.30 29.29 -37.05
C TYR A 241 48.26 29.29 -38.58
N HIS A 242 47.08 29.41 -39.18
CA HIS A 242 46.93 29.45 -40.64
C HIS A 242 47.65 30.65 -41.23
N LYS A 243 47.50 31.83 -40.63
CA LYS A 243 48.21 33.04 -41.05
C LYS A 243 49.73 32.87 -40.98
N ALA A 244 50.25 32.24 -39.93
CA ALA A 244 51.68 31.95 -39.80
C ALA A 244 52.14 30.93 -40.85
N ALA A 245 51.36 29.87 -41.08
CA ALA A 245 51.62 28.87 -42.11
C ALA A 245 51.67 29.50 -43.51
N ASP A 246 50.69 30.36 -43.84
CA ASP A 246 50.64 31.08 -45.11
C ASP A 246 51.84 32.03 -45.28
N GLN A 247 52.24 32.74 -44.23
CA GLN A 247 53.42 33.61 -44.26
C GLN A 247 54.71 32.84 -44.50
N VAL A 248 54.86 31.67 -43.87
CA VAL A 248 56.01 30.78 -44.10
C VAL A 248 55.95 30.24 -45.53
N ASN A 249 54.80 29.75 -45.99
CA ASN A 249 54.62 29.23 -47.34
C ASN A 249 54.85 30.29 -48.43
N ALA A 250 54.48 31.55 -48.18
CA ALA A 250 54.73 32.65 -49.11
C ALA A 250 56.22 33.02 -49.19
N LYS A 251 56.95 32.95 -48.06
CA LYS A 251 58.40 33.22 -48.02
C LYS A 251 59.23 32.07 -48.55
N PHE A 252 58.78 30.84 -48.32
CA PHE A 252 59.37 29.63 -48.86
C PHE A 252 58.62 29.22 -50.11
N LYS A 253 59.03 29.76 -51.27
CA LYS A 253 58.64 29.14 -52.55
C LYS A 253 58.99 27.65 -52.45
N GLN A 254 58.02 26.77 -52.69
CA GLN A 254 58.35 25.39 -53.05
C GLN A 254 59.36 25.49 -54.18
N TYR A 255 60.56 24.97 -53.95
CA TYR A 255 61.56 24.92 -54.99
C TYR A 255 61.02 23.98 -56.06
N GLU A 256 60.45 24.55 -57.11
CA GLU A 256 59.94 23.82 -58.26
C GLU A 256 61.16 23.29 -59.00
N MET A 257 61.65 22.12 -58.56
CA MET A 257 62.71 21.39 -59.24
C MET A 257 62.16 20.96 -60.59
N TYR A 258 62.39 21.76 -61.63
CA TYR A 258 62.07 21.37 -62.99
C TYR A 258 63.05 20.28 -63.44
N PRO A 259 62.61 19.04 -63.72
CA PRO A 259 63.49 18.00 -64.20
C PRO A 259 64.10 18.42 -65.54
N VAL A 260 65.42 18.53 -65.60
CA VAL A 260 66.10 18.93 -66.83
C VAL A 260 65.96 17.80 -67.86
N CYS A 261 65.59 18.16 -69.08
CA CYS A 261 65.35 17.21 -70.19
C CYS A 261 64.15 16.26 -70.00
N ALA A 262 63.16 16.63 -69.18
CA ALA A 262 61.98 15.79 -68.88
C ALA A 262 61.22 15.32 -70.13
N ASP A 263 61.04 16.19 -71.11
CA ASP A 263 60.30 15.87 -72.34
C ASP A 263 61.04 14.82 -73.18
N LEU A 264 62.37 14.98 -73.33
CA LEU A 264 63.22 14.02 -74.02
C LEU A 264 63.29 12.69 -73.25
N GLN A 265 63.28 12.75 -71.91
CA GLN A 265 63.18 11.56 -71.06
C GLN A 265 61.85 10.82 -71.28
N GLY A 266 60.73 11.55 -71.43
CA GLY A 266 59.45 10.95 -71.78
C GLY A 266 59.46 10.30 -73.17
N GLN A 267 59.98 11.00 -74.17
CA GLN A 267 60.05 10.53 -75.56
C GLN A 267 60.93 9.29 -75.73
N ILE A 268 62.10 9.25 -75.08
CA ILE A 268 62.99 8.09 -75.18
C ILE A 268 62.39 6.86 -74.49
N LEU A 269 61.74 7.04 -73.34
CA LEU A 269 61.06 5.97 -72.63
C LEU A 269 59.85 5.44 -73.42
N ALA A 270 59.10 6.31 -74.10
CA ALA A 270 58.03 5.91 -75.01
C ALA A 270 58.57 5.11 -76.20
N CYS A 271 59.62 5.62 -76.86
CA CYS A 271 60.22 4.94 -78.02
C CYS A 271 60.73 3.53 -77.68
N TYR A 272 61.39 3.35 -76.54
CA TYR A 272 61.87 2.03 -76.13
C TYR A 272 60.73 1.05 -75.78
N LYS A 273 59.62 1.54 -75.23
CA LYS A 273 58.43 0.72 -74.99
C LYS A 273 57.78 0.25 -76.29
N GLU A 274 57.78 1.09 -77.31
CA GLU A 274 57.21 0.78 -78.62
C GLU A 274 58.14 -0.08 -79.50
N ASN A 275 59.47 -0.03 -79.24
CA ASN A 275 60.50 -0.72 -80.02
C ASN A 275 61.29 -1.76 -79.20
N ILE A 276 60.58 -2.68 -78.54
CA ILE A 276 61.19 -3.73 -77.71
C ILE A 276 62.13 -4.60 -78.57
N GLY A 277 63.38 -4.73 -78.15
CA GLY A 277 64.42 -5.49 -78.87
C GLY A 277 65.02 -4.78 -80.10
N LYS A 278 64.51 -3.59 -80.47
CA LYS A 278 64.99 -2.78 -81.61
C LYS A 278 65.39 -1.36 -81.15
N THR A 279 66.20 -1.29 -80.09
CA THR A 279 66.56 -0.02 -79.43
C THR A 279 67.32 0.97 -80.32
N LEU A 280 67.97 0.51 -81.39
CA LEU A 280 68.65 1.36 -82.37
C LEU A 280 67.70 2.32 -83.11
N ASN A 281 66.40 2.00 -83.22
CA ASN A 281 65.41 2.90 -83.80
C ASN A 281 65.20 4.19 -82.97
N CYS A 282 65.55 4.14 -81.68
CA CYS A 282 65.46 5.27 -80.75
C CYS A 282 66.79 6.03 -80.59
N SER A 283 67.82 5.67 -81.38
CA SER A 283 69.17 6.24 -81.29
C SER A 283 69.22 7.77 -81.42
N ASN A 284 68.41 8.33 -82.32
CA ASN A 284 68.31 9.79 -82.50
C ASN A 284 67.77 10.49 -81.24
N ILE A 285 66.70 9.96 -80.64
CA ILE A 285 66.10 10.52 -79.42
C ILE A 285 67.08 10.35 -78.24
N ALA A 286 67.79 9.22 -78.18
CA ALA A 286 68.83 8.97 -77.18
C ALA A 286 70.00 9.96 -77.28
N ALA A 287 70.45 10.28 -78.50
CA ALA A 287 71.49 11.26 -78.73
C ALA A 287 71.05 12.67 -78.28
N LEU A 288 69.82 13.07 -78.63
CA LEU A 288 69.24 14.35 -78.20
C LEU A 288 69.11 14.44 -76.67
N TYR A 289 68.65 13.38 -76.01
CA TYR A 289 68.58 13.32 -74.55
C TYR A 289 69.96 13.47 -73.91
N LEU A 290 70.96 12.72 -74.41
CA LEU A 290 72.32 12.78 -73.89
C LEU A 290 72.94 14.18 -74.07
N GLN A 291 72.71 14.80 -75.22
CA GLN A 291 73.16 16.16 -75.52
C GLN A 291 72.52 17.18 -74.56
N CYS A 292 71.20 17.07 -74.32
CA CYS A 292 70.50 17.92 -73.37
C CYS A 292 71.08 17.78 -71.95
N VAL A 293 71.31 16.55 -71.47
CA VAL A 293 71.89 16.28 -70.15
C VAL A 293 73.31 16.86 -70.03
N ASN A 294 74.13 16.72 -71.06
CA ASN A 294 75.50 17.23 -71.04
C ASN A 294 75.55 18.76 -71.08
N ASN A 295 74.69 19.40 -71.86
CA ASN A 295 74.58 20.86 -71.89
C ASN A 295 74.12 21.39 -70.52
N ALA A 296 73.13 20.74 -69.91
CA ALA A 296 72.65 21.10 -68.57
C ALA A 296 73.75 20.95 -67.50
N LYS A 297 74.57 19.90 -67.59
CA LYS A 297 75.73 19.71 -66.71
C LYS A 297 76.75 20.83 -66.88
N GLN A 298 77.04 21.27 -68.10
CA GLN A 298 77.96 22.39 -68.33
C GLN A 298 77.40 23.72 -67.80
N VAL A 299 76.14 24.04 -68.07
CA VAL A 299 75.51 25.28 -67.59
C VAL A 299 75.53 25.39 -66.06
N ARG A 300 75.34 24.29 -65.33
CA ARG A 300 75.46 24.26 -63.86
C ARG A 300 76.90 24.41 -63.32
N ILE A 301 77.93 24.18 -64.13
CA ILE A 301 79.33 24.36 -63.73
C ILE A 301 79.77 25.82 -63.87
N TYR A 302 79.14 26.60 -64.76
CA TYR A 302 79.53 27.99 -65.05
C TYR A 302 78.66 29.07 -64.37
N HIS A 303 77.56 28.69 -63.69
CA HIS A 303 76.77 29.60 -62.86
C HIS A 303 76.41 28.89 -61.53
N PRO A 304 77.16 29.15 -60.43
CA PRO A 304 76.83 28.64 -59.10
C PRO A 304 75.56 29.28 -58.53
#